data_AF-A0A257X246-F1
#
_entry.id   AF-A0A257X246-F1
#
_cell.length_a   1.000
_cell.length_b   1.000
_cell.length_c   1.000
_cell.angle_alpha   90.00
_cell.angle_beta   90.00
_cell.angle_gamma   90.00
#
_symmetry.space_group_name_H-M   'P 1'
#
loop_
_entity.id
_entity.type
_entity.pdbx_description
1 polymer ?
#
loop_
_entity_poly.entity_id
_entity_poly.type
_entity_poly.pdbx_seq_one_letter_code
_entity_poly.pdbx_strand_id
1 'polypeptide(L)'
;MSGIDDPQATQAGLAQAETPVVEPVRGPAPAVTVAPAKTGIVSLGLEWWPVVAFVASAAMLATAHAFETFGKLYPCPLCLRQREVFWVAGTVAVIAIAARYSPWALRARRPFDLLLGAVFLYGAGLAAYHAGVELKWWPGPTTCSGGATAAASDLVAMLKGDTIKPPACDKAAWIFLGISMAGWNALISLGLATTALAAGFRKTETVR
;
A
#
# COMPACT_ATOMS: atom_id res chain seq x y z
N MET A 1 107.55 -34.05 -7.47
CA MET A 1 107.21 -34.00 -6.03
C MET A 1 105.87 -33.30 -5.90
N SER A 2 104.83 -34.10 -5.63
CA SER A 2 103.58 -33.86 -4.88
C SER A 2 103.13 -32.44 -4.48
N GLY A 3 101.82 -32.19 -4.66
CA GLY A 3 101.00 -31.14 -4.02
C GLY A 3 100.27 -30.29 -5.07
N ILE A 4 99.05 -30.64 -5.51
CA ILE A 4 97.75 -30.36 -4.88
C ILE A 4 97.63 -28.87 -4.55
N ASP A 5 96.86 -28.13 -5.34
CA ASP A 5 95.78 -27.28 -4.83
C ASP A 5 94.79 -26.90 -5.95
N ASP A 6 93.53 -27.13 -5.61
CA ASP A 6 92.31 -27.15 -6.41
C ASP A 6 91.60 -25.78 -6.29
N PRO A 7 91.19 -25.13 -7.40
CA PRO A 7 90.23 -24.03 -7.32
C PRO A 7 88.84 -24.44 -7.84
N GLN A 8 88.25 -25.52 -7.32
CA GLN A 8 86.80 -25.69 -7.15
C GLN A 8 86.25 -24.67 -6.13
N ALA A 9 86.50 -23.38 -6.35
CA ALA A 9 86.13 -22.29 -5.45
C ALA A 9 85.41 -21.17 -6.22
N THR A 10 84.39 -21.48 -7.03
CA THR A 10 83.53 -20.42 -7.61
C THR A 10 82.13 -20.88 -8.07
N GLN A 11 81.41 -21.69 -7.29
CA GLN A 11 79.96 -21.93 -7.52
C GLN A 11 79.17 -22.13 -6.21
N ALA A 12 79.65 -21.57 -5.09
CA ALA A 12 78.89 -21.56 -3.85
C ALA A 12 77.98 -20.31 -3.79
N GLY A 13 76.68 -20.52 -3.87
CA GLY A 13 75.72 -19.60 -3.25
C GLY A 13 75.13 -18.50 -4.14
N LEU A 14 74.47 -18.87 -5.25
CA LEU A 14 73.28 -18.10 -5.66
C LEU A 14 72.11 -18.59 -4.80
N ALA A 15 72.12 -18.22 -3.53
CA ALA A 15 70.92 -18.29 -2.70
C ALA A 15 69.92 -17.32 -3.33
N GLN A 16 68.84 -17.87 -3.87
CA GLN A 16 67.70 -17.11 -4.36
C GLN A 16 67.18 -16.30 -3.18
N ALA A 17 67.42 -14.98 -3.18
CA ALA A 17 66.78 -14.09 -2.24
C ALA A 17 65.30 -14.02 -2.63
N GLU A 18 64.48 -14.87 -2.01
CA GLU A 18 63.04 -14.80 -2.09
C GLU A 18 62.60 -13.44 -1.54
N THR A 19 62.17 -12.54 -2.42
CA THR A 19 61.59 -11.27 -2.01
C THR A 19 60.30 -11.57 -1.24
N PRO A 20 60.14 -11.12 0.01
CA PRO A 20 58.88 -11.32 0.71
C PRO A 20 57.79 -10.57 -0.04
N VAL A 21 56.78 -11.32 -0.50
CA VAL A 21 55.56 -10.74 -1.07
C VAL A 21 54.83 -10.03 0.08
N VAL A 22 54.99 -8.71 0.14
CA VAL A 22 54.21 -7.88 1.07
C VAL A 22 52.78 -7.84 0.55
N GLU A 23 51.89 -8.62 1.18
CA GLU A 23 50.47 -8.54 0.89
C GLU A 23 49.97 -7.12 1.19
N PRO A 24 49.34 -6.42 0.23
CA PRO A 24 48.83 -5.08 0.48
C PRO A 24 47.77 -5.16 1.59
N VAL A 25 48.09 -4.55 2.74
CA VAL A 25 47.14 -4.36 3.84
C VAL A 25 45.96 -3.56 3.29
N ARG A 26 44.85 -4.26 3.02
CA ARG A 26 43.60 -3.65 2.57
C ARG A 26 43.07 -2.80 3.72
N GLY A 27 43.39 -1.51 3.69
CA GLY A 27 42.81 -0.53 4.59
C GLY A 27 41.28 -0.58 4.56
N PRO A 28 40.58 -0.18 5.64
CA PRO A 28 39.13 -0.12 5.63
C PRO A 28 38.67 0.74 4.46
N ALA A 29 37.74 0.21 3.65
CA ALA A 29 37.19 0.92 2.51
C ALA A 29 36.68 2.29 2.96
N PRO A 30 36.92 3.37 2.19
CA PRO A 30 36.39 4.68 2.54
C PRO A 30 34.88 4.56 2.67
N ALA A 31 34.34 5.03 3.80
CA ALA A 31 32.91 5.09 4.03
C ALA A 31 32.30 5.88 2.87
N VAL A 32 31.61 5.18 1.97
CA VAL A 32 30.86 5.80 0.88
C VAL A 32 29.73 6.56 1.55
N THR A 33 29.93 7.86 1.75
CA THR A 33 28.88 8.76 2.19
C THR A 33 27.87 8.85 1.05
N VAL A 34 26.85 8.00 1.12
CA VAL A 34 25.71 8.06 0.19
C VAL A 34 25.04 9.41 0.42
N ALA A 35 25.04 10.26 -0.61
CA ALA A 35 24.33 11.53 -0.59
C ALA A 35 22.85 11.29 -0.21
N PRO A 36 22.25 12.14 0.64
CA PRO A 36 20.87 11.93 1.06
C PRO A 36 19.97 11.93 -0.18
N ALA A 37 19.22 10.83 -0.37
CA ALA A 37 18.23 10.74 -1.42
C ALA A 37 17.28 11.93 -1.31
N LYS A 38 17.10 12.70 -2.40
CA LYS A 38 16.24 13.87 -2.45
C LYS A 38 14.83 13.47 -2.00
N THR A 39 14.46 13.85 -0.77
CA THR A 39 13.18 13.49 -0.15
C THR A 39 12.11 14.44 -0.68
N GLY A 40 11.49 14.09 -1.79
CA GLY A 40 10.33 14.81 -2.31
C GLY A 40 9.07 14.48 -1.51
N ILE A 41 8.07 15.38 -1.52
CA ILE A 41 6.74 15.14 -0.90
C ILE A 41 6.12 13.81 -1.37
N VAL A 42 6.33 13.46 -2.65
CA VAL A 42 5.84 12.21 -3.25
C VAL A 42 6.59 10.98 -2.69
N SER A 43 7.91 11.08 -2.48
CA SER A 43 8.67 9.95 -1.92
C SER A 43 8.32 9.72 -0.45
N LEU A 44 8.10 10.81 0.30
CA LEU A 44 7.63 10.79 1.68
C LEU A 44 6.22 10.17 1.76
N GLY A 45 5.31 10.56 0.87
CA GLY A 45 3.96 10.01 0.79
C GLY A 45 3.93 8.51 0.49
N LEU A 46 4.75 8.04 -0.46
CA LEU A 46 4.86 6.60 -0.75
C LEU A 46 5.62 5.84 0.37
N GLU A 47 6.54 6.47 1.09
CA GLU A 47 7.19 5.86 2.26
C GLU A 47 6.25 5.77 3.45
N TRP A 48 5.29 6.68 3.59
CA TRP A 48 4.28 6.65 4.65
C TRP A 48 2.91 6.26 4.09
N TRP A 49 2.92 5.37 3.10
CA TRP A 49 1.71 4.96 2.39
C TRP A 49 0.58 4.43 3.30
N PRO A 50 0.81 3.58 4.32
CA PRO A 50 -0.23 3.19 5.26
C PRO A 50 -0.88 4.36 5.99
N VAL A 51 -0.14 5.43 6.29
CA VAL A 51 -0.71 6.65 6.88
C VAL A 51 -1.59 7.37 5.88
N VAL A 52 -1.14 7.49 4.63
CA VAL A 52 -1.96 8.07 3.55
C VAL A 52 -3.24 7.26 3.36
N ALA A 53 -3.14 5.93 3.33
CA ALA A 53 -4.29 5.03 3.21
C ALA A 53 -5.28 5.17 4.39
N PHE A 54 -4.77 5.31 5.61
CA PHE A 54 -5.60 5.53 6.80
C PHE A 54 -6.33 6.87 6.72
N VAL A 55 -5.61 7.96 6.44
CA VAL A 55 -6.19 9.31 6.32
C VAL A 55 -7.21 9.36 5.19
N ALA A 56 -6.92 8.76 4.03
CA ALA A 56 -7.85 8.70 2.92
C ALA A 56 -9.12 7.89 3.29
N SER A 57 -8.96 6.74 3.95
CA SER A 57 -10.10 5.93 4.41
C SER A 57 -10.96 6.70 5.42
N ALA A 58 -10.33 7.37 6.39
CA ALA A 58 -11.02 8.20 7.37
C ALA A 58 -11.75 9.37 6.71
N ALA A 59 -11.12 10.05 5.74
CA ALA A 59 -11.74 11.15 5.00
C ALA A 59 -12.94 10.69 4.17
N MET A 60 -12.85 9.53 3.50
CA MET A 60 -13.96 8.97 2.73
C MET A 60 -15.14 8.57 3.64
N LEU A 61 -14.86 7.93 4.77
CA LEU A 61 -15.89 7.59 5.77
C LEU A 61 -16.52 8.84 6.38
N ALA A 62 -15.71 9.83 6.78
CA ALA A 62 -16.20 11.09 7.33
C ALA A 62 -17.09 11.82 6.32
N THR A 63 -16.68 11.87 5.06
CA THR A 63 -17.48 12.47 3.97
C THR A 63 -18.80 11.73 3.78
N ALA A 64 -18.79 10.39 3.80
CA ALA A 64 -20.01 9.61 3.67
C ALA A 64 -21.00 9.84 4.83
N HIS A 65 -20.51 9.92 6.07
CA HIS A 65 -21.35 10.24 7.24
C HIS A 65 -21.81 11.71 7.23
N ALA A 66 -21.01 12.63 6.69
CA ALA A 66 -21.40 14.02 6.51
C ALA A 66 -22.55 14.15 5.50
N PHE A 67 -22.51 13.44 4.36
CA PHE A 67 -23.62 13.42 3.40
C PHE A 67 -24.90 12.80 3.98
N GLU A 68 -24.77 11.80 4.85
CA GLU A 68 -25.91 11.21 5.55
C GLU A 68 -26.52 12.17 6.57
N THR A 69 -25.69 12.80 7.40
CA THR A 69 -26.15 13.63 8.53
C THR A 69 -26.57 15.03 8.07
N PHE A 70 -25.75 15.68 7.24
CA PHE A 70 -26.00 17.05 6.76
C PHE A 70 -26.76 17.08 5.45
N GLY A 71 -26.46 16.15 4.53
CA GLY A 71 -27.12 16.06 3.23
C GLY A 71 -28.47 15.32 3.28
N LYS A 72 -28.78 14.64 4.38
CA LYS A 72 -29.96 13.75 4.53
C LYS A 72 -30.06 12.71 3.39
N LEU A 73 -28.92 12.32 2.83
CA LEU A 73 -28.82 11.32 1.78
C LEU A 73 -28.62 9.95 2.43
N TYR A 74 -29.70 9.18 2.52
CA TYR A 74 -29.64 7.83 3.10
C TYR A 74 -28.81 6.89 2.20
N PRO A 75 -27.96 6.02 2.78
CA PRO A 75 -27.14 5.11 2.00
C PRO A 75 -27.98 3.96 1.43
N CYS A 76 -27.73 3.61 0.18
CA CYS A 76 -28.26 2.36 -0.39
C CYS A 76 -27.38 1.16 0.06
N PRO A 77 -27.86 -0.09 -0.10
CA PRO A 77 -27.08 -1.28 0.24
C PRO A 77 -25.68 -1.30 -0.42
N LEU A 78 -25.55 -0.81 -1.65
CA LEU A 78 -24.27 -0.77 -2.35
C LEU A 78 -23.33 0.32 -1.81
N CYS A 79 -23.87 1.46 -1.36
CA CYS A 79 -23.12 2.48 -0.62
C CYS A 79 -22.56 1.91 0.70
N LEU A 80 -23.35 1.12 1.43
CA LEU A 80 -22.91 0.49 2.67
C LEU A 80 -21.74 -0.47 2.43
N ARG A 81 -21.82 -1.28 1.37
CA ARG A 81 -20.70 -2.15 0.97
C ARG A 81 -19.44 -1.38 0.62
N GLN A 82 -19.55 -0.22 -0.04
CA GLN A 82 -18.38 0.63 -0.29
C GLN A 82 -17.78 1.19 1.01
N ARG A 83 -18.60 1.51 2.03
CA ARG A 83 -18.11 1.92 3.35
C ARG A 83 -17.36 0.79 4.06
N GLU A 84 -17.83 -0.45 3.96
CA GLU A 84 -17.14 -1.63 4.53
C GLU A 84 -15.71 -1.75 3.99
N VAL A 85 -15.50 -1.48 2.68
CA VAL A 85 -14.14 -1.50 2.08
C VAL A 85 -13.21 -0.50 2.77
N PHE A 86 -13.68 0.73 3.06
CA PHE A 86 -12.85 1.73 3.75
C PHE A 86 -12.63 1.41 5.24
N TRP A 87 -13.58 0.74 5.90
CA TRP A 87 -13.37 0.21 7.26
C TRP A 87 -12.27 -0.86 7.28
N VAL A 88 -12.30 -1.79 6.32
CA VAL A 88 -11.26 -2.81 6.16
C VAL A 88 -9.92 -2.15 5.83
N ALA A 89 -9.87 -1.25 4.85
CA ALA A 89 -8.66 -0.54 4.46
C ALA A 89 -8.07 0.26 5.63
N GLY A 90 -8.90 0.98 6.39
CA GLY A 90 -8.49 1.72 7.58
C GLY A 90 -7.91 0.80 8.66
N THR A 91 -8.56 -0.34 8.92
CA THR A 91 -8.06 -1.32 9.92
C THR A 91 -6.72 -1.93 9.49
N VAL A 92 -6.60 -2.34 8.23
CA VAL A 92 -5.34 -2.86 7.66
C VAL A 92 -4.25 -1.79 7.75
N ALA A 93 -4.57 -0.52 7.46
CA ALA A 93 -3.63 0.58 7.54
C ALA A 93 -3.14 0.82 8.98
N VAL A 94 -4.02 0.77 9.99
CA VAL A 94 -3.63 0.87 11.41
C VAL A 94 -2.69 -0.27 11.81
N ILE A 95 -3.00 -1.51 11.42
CA ILE A 95 -2.14 -2.67 11.69
C ILE A 95 -0.79 -2.49 11.01
N ALA A 96 -0.77 -2.02 9.76
CA ALA A 96 0.46 -1.76 9.01
C ALA A 96 1.31 -0.64 9.65
N ILE A 97 0.68 0.39 10.23
CA ILE A 97 1.37 1.44 10.99
C ILE A 97 1.96 0.85 12.27
N ALA A 98 1.19 0.09 13.04
CA ALA A 98 1.66 -0.56 14.27
C ALA A 98 2.83 -1.54 14.00
N ALA A 99 2.78 -2.28 12.89
CA ALA A 99 3.83 -3.19 12.47
C ALA A 99 5.17 -2.50 12.16
N ARG A 100 5.20 -1.17 11.95
CA ARG A 100 6.45 -0.41 11.78
C ARG A 100 7.29 -0.32 13.05
N TYR A 101 6.69 -0.50 14.21
CA TYR A 101 7.40 -0.49 15.49
C TYR A 101 7.94 -1.89 15.88
N SER A 102 7.69 -2.90 15.04
CA SER A 102 8.16 -4.27 15.24
C SER A 102 9.53 -4.49 14.58
N PRO A 103 10.38 -5.41 15.09
CA PRO A 103 11.64 -5.80 14.42
C PRO A 103 11.46 -6.29 12.97
N TRP A 104 10.25 -6.67 12.56
CA TRP A 104 9.94 -7.10 11.19
C TRP A 104 9.44 -5.98 10.26
N ALA A 105 9.50 -4.71 10.69
CA ALA A 105 8.96 -3.56 9.95
C ALA A 105 9.37 -3.49 8.47
N LEU A 106 10.64 -3.76 8.16
CA LEU A 106 11.15 -3.73 6.78
C LEU A 106 10.54 -4.82 5.89
N ARG A 107 10.30 -6.02 6.45
CA ARG A 107 9.73 -7.16 5.72
C ARG A 107 8.21 -7.08 5.65
N ALA A 108 7.58 -6.44 6.63
CA ALA A 108 6.13 -6.29 6.72
C ALA A 108 5.57 -5.17 5.82
N ARG A 109 6.35 -4.12 5.50
CA ARG A 109 5.90 -3.00 4.65
C ARG A 109 5.29 -3.44 3.32
N ARG A 110 6.05 -4.21 2.55
CA ARG A 110 5.67 -4.63 1.20
C ARG A 110 4.34 -5.41 1.14
N PRO A 111 4.12 -6.47 1.95
CA PRO A 111 2.85 -7.18 1.91
C PRO A 111 1.67 -6.31 2.38
N PHE A 112 1.86 -5.41 3.35
CA PHE A 112 0.79 -4.51 3.77
C PHE A 112 0.42 -3.49 2.68
N ASP A 113 1.39 -2.90 1.99
CA ASP A 113 1.14 -1.95 0.91
C ASP A 113 0.43 -2.63 -0.27
N LEU A 114 0.82 -3.86 -0.62
CA LEU A 114 0.14 -4.67 -1.63
C LEU A 114 -1.28 -5.08 -1.21
N LEU A 115 -1.47 -5.45 0.06
CA LEU A 115 -2.78 -5.78 0.61
C LEU A 115 -3.72 -4.57 0.56
N LEU A 116 -3.24 -3.40 0.98
CA LEU A 116 -4.00 -2.14 0.84
C LEU A 116 -4.34 -1.84 -0.61
N GLY A 117 -3.38 -2.04 -1.53
CA GLY A 117 -3.63 -1.91 -2.97
C GLY A 117 -4.73 -2.83 -3.48
N ALA A 118 -4.73 -4.09 -3.06
CA ALA A 118 -5.78 -5.05 -3.42
C ALA A 118 -7.16 -4.65 -2.85
N VAL A 119 -7.22 -4.18 -1.61
CA VAL A 119 -8.47 -3.71 -0.98
C VAL A 119 -9.03 -2.50 -1.72
N PHE A 120 -8.20 -1.49 -2.03
CA PHE A 120 -8.65 -0.33 -2.79
C PHE A 120 -9.02 -0.67 -4.23
N LEU A 121 -8.34 -1.63 -4.86
CA LEU A 121 -8.68 -2.09 -6.20
C LEU A 121 -10.05 -2.78 -6.22
N TYR A 122 -10.33 -3.61 -5.22
CA TYR A 122 -11.67 -4.18 -5.01
C TYR A 122 -12.71 -3.07 -4.80
N GLY A 123 -12.41 -2.08 -3.97
CA GLY A 123 -13.26 -0.89 -3.76
C GLY A 123 -13.54 -0.13 -5.05
N ALA A 124 -12.53 0.06 -5.90
CA ALA A 124 -12.66 0.71 -7.19
C ALA A 124 -13.57 -0.09 -8.14
N GLY A 125 -13.42 -1.42 -8.17
CA GLY A 125 -14.29 -2.30 -8.95
C GLY A 125 -15.75 -2.25 -8.47
N LEU A 126 -15.97 -2.29 -7.15
CA LEU A 126 -17.31 -2.20 -6.56
C LEU A 126 -17.96 -0.83 -6.81
N ALA A 127 -17.20 0.25 -6.70
CA ALA A 127 -17.68 1.60 -6.97
C ALA A 127 -17.94 1.85 -8.45
N ALA A 128 -17.08 1.34 -9.34
CA ALA A 128 -17.32 1.36 -10.78
C ALA A 128 -18.58 0.56 -11.14
N TYR A 129 -18.76 -0.63 -10.54
CA TYR A 129 -19.99 -1.39 -10.65
C TYR A 129 -21.21 -0.55 -10.24
N HIS A 130 -21.18 0.11 -9.09
CA HIS A 130 -22.28 0.98 -8.67
C HIS A 130 -22.54 2.12 -9.67
N ALA A 131 -21.49 2.82 -10.12
CA ALA A 131 -21.63 3.89 -11.10
C ALA A 131 -22.27 3.39 -12.41
N GLY A 132 -21.91 2.20 -12.90
CA GLY A 132 -22.58 1.65 -14.09
C GLY A 132 -24.00 1.14 -13.84
N VAL A 133 -24.38 0.80 -12.61
CA VAL A 133 -25.79 0.55 -12.26
C VAL A 133 -26.59 1.85 -12.40
N GLU A 134 -26.04 2.96 -11.91
CA GLU A 134 -26.66 4.29 -12.04
C GLU A 134 -26.73 4.75 -13.51
N LEU A 135 -25.70 4.46 -14.31
CA LEU A 135 -25.68 4.71 -15.76
C LEU A 135 -26.51 3.70 -16.57
N LYS A 136 -27.15 2.72 -15.90
CA LYS A 136 -27.98 1.68 -16.53
C LYS A 136 -27.23 0.79 -17.51
N TRP A 137 -25.90 0.68 -17.38
CA TRP A 137 -25.09 -0.26 -18.17
C TRP A 137 -25.36 -1.71 -17.79
N TRP A 138 -25.71 -1.96 -16.53
CA TRP A 138 -26.04 -3.28 -16.01
C TRP A 138 -27.10 -3.19 -14.91
N PRO A 139 -27.84 -4.28 -14.65
CA PRO A 139 -28.79 -4.32 -13.55
C PRO A 139 -28.09 -4.24 -12.19
N GLY A 140 -28.73 -3.57 -11.25
CA GLY A 140 -28.32 -3.58 -9.84
C GLY A 140 -28.55 -4.97 -9.21
N PRO A 141 -27.85 -5.27 -8.10
CA PRO A 141 -28.01 -6.55 -7.43
C PRO A 141 -29.41 -6.65 -6.80
N THR A 142 -29.88 -7.88 -6.58
CA THR A 142 -31.21 -8.15 -6.02
C THR A 142 -31.42 -7.54 -4.62
N THR A 143 -30.33 -7.33 -3.87
CA THR A 143 -30.33 -6.62 -2.59
C THR A 143 -30.79 -5.17 -2.71
N CYS A 144 -30.63 -4.55 -3.88
CA CYS A 144 -31.06 -3.20 -4.18
C CYS A 144 -32.49 -3.11 -4.72
N SER A 145 -33.12 -4.24 -5.07
CA SER A 145 -34.45 -4.30 -5.70
C SER A 145 -35.56 -4.86 -4.79
N GLY A 146 -35.28 -5.12 -3.50
CA GLY A 146 -36.31 -5.50 -2.52
C GLY A 146 -36.02 -6.69 -1.62
N GLY A 147 -34.80 -7.24 -1.59
CA GLY A 147 -34.40 -8.25 -0.61
C GLY A 147 -33.45 -7.67 0.44
N ALA A 148 -33.98 -7.19 1.56
CA ALA A 148 -33.16 -6.66 2.65
C ALA A 148 -32.34 -7.77 3.32
N THR A 149 -31.02 -7.64 3.30
CA THR A 149 -30.21 -8.10 4.43
C THR A 149 -30.29 -6.97 5.46
N ALA A 150 -31.19 -7.10 6.42
CA ALA A 150 -31.45 -6.07 7.42
C ALA A 150 -30.18 -5.81 8.24
N ALA A 151 -29.75 -4.54 8.30
CA ALA A 151 -28.78 -4.13 9.31
C ALA A 151 -29.43 -4.22 10.69
N ALA A 152 -28.65 -4.37 11.77
CA ALA A 152 -29.21 -4.48 13.12
C ALA A 152 -30.10 -3.27 13.51
N SER A 153 -29.86 -2.10 12.91
CA SER A 153 -30.71 -0.90 13.05
C SER A 153 -32.08 -1.04 12.37
N ASP A 154 -32.17 -1.75 11.24
CA ASP A 154 -33.42 -2.01 10.54
C ASP A 154 -34.32 -2.97 11.33
N LEU A 155 -33.74 -3.90 12.09
CA LEU A 155 -34.52 -4.76 12.99
C LEU A 155 -35.25 -3.95 14.07
N VAL A 156 -34.62 -2.91 14.63
CA VAL A 156 -35.24 -2.06 15.67
C VAL A 156 -36.36 -1.19 15.09
N ALA A 157 -36.21 -0.69 13.86
CA ALA A 157 -37.24 0.08 13.17
C ALA A 157 -38.41 -0.81 12.70
N MET A 158 -38.12 -2.01 12.18
CA MET A 158 -39.14 -3.01 11.85
C MET A 158 -39.92 -3.47 13.10
N LEU A 159 -39.26 -3.58 14.26
CA LEU A 159 -39.93 -3.88 15.54
C LEU A 159 -40.89 -2.78 16.00
N LYS A 160 -40.67 -1.54 15.55
CA LYS A 160 -41.54 -0.38 15.82
C LYS A 160 -42.65 -0.21 14.77
N GLY A 161 -42.72 -1.10 13.76
CA GLY A 161 -43.72 -1.07 12.70
C GLY A 161 -43.37 -0.15 11.52
N ASP A 162 -42.18 0.44 11.51
CA ASP A 162 -41.75 1.30 10.40
C ASP A 162 -41.19 0.45 9.25
N THR A 163 -41.79 0.58 8.07
CA THR A 163 -41.29 -0.06 6.85
C THR A 163 -40.16 0.80 6.28
N ILE A 164 -38.93 0.59 6.77
CA ILE A 164 -37.74 1.27 6.21
C ILE A 164 -37.46 0.65 4.83
N LYS A 165 -37.87 1.34 3.76
CA LYS A 165 -37.49 0.97 2.40
C LYS A 165 -36.13 1.64 2.10
N PRO A 166 -35.01 0.90 2.04
CA PRO A 166 -33.74 1.50 1.69
C PRO A 166 -33.80 2.11 0.29
N PRO A 167 -33.07 3.21 0.03
CA PRO A 167 -33.03 3.85 -1.27
C PRO A 167 -32.47 2.90 -2.33
N ALA A 168 -33.00 3.00 -3.54
CA ALA A 168 -32.60 2.14 -4.65
C ALA A 168 -31.17 2.49 -5.15
N CYS A 169 -30.39 1.47 -5.50
CA CYS A 169 -28.99 1.64 -5.94
C CYS A 169 -28.83 2.11 -7.39
N ASP A 170 -29.92 2.28 -8.10
CA ASP A 170 -29.95 2.65 -9.52
C ASP A 170 -30.25 4.13 -9.75
N LYS A 171 -30.37 4.88 -8.65
CA LYS A 171 -30.61 6.32 -8.61
C LYS A 171 -29.41 6.98 -7.94
N ALA A 172 -28.72 7.84 -8.69
CA ALA A 172 -27.65 8.64 -8.11
C ALA A 172 -28.22 9.60 -7.06
N ALA A 173 -27.79 9.44 -5.80
CA ALA A 173 -28.21 10.30 -4.69
C ALA A 173 -27.66 11.73 -4.82
N TRP A 174 -26.48 11.86 -5.42
CA TRP A 174 -25.82 13.13 -5.67
C TRP A 174 -24.92 13.04 -6.90
N ILE A 175 -24.87 14.13 -7.66
CA ILE A 175 -24.07 14.27 -8.87
C ILE A 175 -23.25 15.55 -8.77
N PHE A 176 -21.96 15.46 -9.06
CA PHE A 176 -21.03 16.57 -9.06
C PHE A 176 -20.12 16.50 -10.27
N LEU A 177 -20.06 17.63 -11.01
CA LEU A 177 -19.36 17.72 -12.29
C LEU A 177 -19.79 16.63 -13.29
N GLY A 178 -21.06 16.24 -13.25
CA GLY A 178 -21.62 15.19 -14.13
C GLY A 178 -21.28 13.76 -13.71
N ILE A 179 -20.55 13.56 -12.61
CA ILE A 179 -20.19 12.24 -12.07
C ILE A 179 -20.96 12.02 -10.77
N SER A 180 -21.54 10.84 -10.61
CA SER A 180 -22.24 10.48 -9.38
C SER A 180 -21.27 10.31 -8.21
N MET A 181 -21.79 10.30 -6.99
CA MET A 181 -20.99 9.97 -5.79
C MET A 181 -20.27 8.62 -5.94
N ALA A 182 -20.94 7.61 -6.51
CA ALA A 182 -20.34 6.31 -6.77
C ALA A 182 -19.17 6.40 -7.78
N GLY A 183 -19.32 7.20 -8.84
CA GLY A 183 -18.26 7.44 -9.81
C GLY A 183 -17.04 8.15 -9.20
N TRP A 184 -17.26 9.15 -8.36
CA TRP A 184 -16.16 9.79 -7.61
C TRP A 184 -15.44 8.81 -6.69
N ASN A 185 -16.18 7.93 -6.01
CA ASN A 185 -15.58 6.89 -5.18
C ASN A 185 -14.74 5.91 -6.02
N ALA A 186 -15.18 5.54 -7.22
CA ALA A 186 -14.42 4.69 -8.13
C ALA A 186 -13.08 5.33 -8.52
N LEU A 187 -13.08 6.62 -8.87
CA LEU A 187 -11.88 7.36 -9.23
C LEU A 187 -10.89 7.47 -8.06
N ILE A 188 -11.38 7.83 -6.87
CA ILE A 188 -10.54 7.97 -5.68
C ILE A 188 -9.95 6.60 -5.28
N SER A 189 -10.78 5.56 -5.24
CA SER A 189 -10.33 4.20 -4.91
C SER A 189 -9.31 3.68 -5.91
N LEU A 190 -9.49 3.96 -7.20
CA LEU A 190 -8.52 3.59 -8.22
C LEU A 190 -7.20 4.34 -8.03
N GLY A 191 -7.25 5.65 -7.78
CA GLY A 191 -6.07 6.45 -7.45
C GLY A 191 -5.29 5.85 -6.28
N LEU A 192 -5.97 5.58 -5.16
CA LEU A 192 -5.38 4.96 -3.98
C LEU A 192 -4.79 3.57 -4.26
N ALA A 193 -5.47 2.75 -5.06
CA ALA A 193 -4.97 1.44 -5.46
C ALA A 193 -3.66 1.54 -6.26
N THR A 194 -3.60 2.44 -7.25
CA THR A 194 -2.41 2.61 -8.09
C THR A 194 -1.20 3.08 -7.28
N THR A 195 -1.39 4.04 -6.38
CA THR A 195 -0.32 4.57 -5.52
C THR A 195 0.10 3.58 -4.45
N ALA A 196 -0.81 2.74 -3.94
CA ALA A 196 -0.49 1.64 -3.03
C ALA A 196 0.35 0.56 -3.70
N LEU A 197 -0.02 0.15 -4.90
CA LEU A 197 0.74 -0.80 -5.70
C LEU A 197 2.12 -0.22 -6.04
N ALA A 198 2.18 1.04 -6.46
CA ALA A 198 3.44 1.73 -6.70
C ALA A 198 4.34 1.72 -5.46
N ALA A 199 3.79 2.00 -4.26
CA ALA A 199 4.53 1.92 -3.00
C ALA A 199 5.03 0.48 -2.72
N GLY A 200 4.19 -0.54 -2.91
CA GLY A 200 4.55 -1.95 -2.71
C GLY A 200 5.55 -2.52 -3.72
N PHE A 201 5.71 -1.89 -4.89
CA PHE A 201 6.70 -2.27 -5.89
C PHE A 201 7.99 -1.44 -5.84
N ARG A 202 8.06 -0.38 -5.01
CA ARG A 202 9.32 0.35 -4.80
C ARG A 202 10.38 -0.59 -4.23
N LYS A 203 11.58 -0.56 -4.81
CA LYS A 203 12.73 -1.28 -4.28
C LYS A 203 13.13 -0.60 -2.97
N THR A 204 12.96 -1.29 -1.85
CA THR A 204 13.56 -0.86 -0.58
C THR A 204 15.06 -1.03 -0.74
N GLU A 205 15.79 0.05 -1.01
CA GLU A 205 17.24 0.05 -0.89
C GLU A 205 17.55 -0.13 0.60
N THR A 206 17.80 -1.38 0.98
CA THR A 206 18.26 -1.72 2.31
C THR A 206 19.62 -1.06 2.52
N VAL A 207 19.62 0.08 3.21
CA VAL A 207 20.83 0.60 3.86
C VAL A 207 21.22 -0.46 4.89
N ARG A 208 22.28 -1.19 4.56
CA ARG A 208 22.88 -2.21 5.41
C ARG A 208 23.93 -1.55 6.29
#